data_AF-A0A0M4DAP0-F1
#
_entry.id   AF-A0A0M4DAP0-F1
#
_cell.length_a   1.000
_cell.length_b   1.000
_cell.length_c   1.000
_cell.angle_alpha   90.00
_cell.angle_beta   90.00
_cell.angle_gamma   90.00
#
_symmetry.space_group_name_H-M   'P 1'
#
loop_
_entity.id
_entity.type
_entity.pdbx_description
1 polymer ?
#
loop_
_entity_poly.entity_id
_entity_poly.type
_entity_poly.pdbx_seq_one_letter_code
_entity_poly.pdbx_strand_id
1 'polypeptide(L)'
;MTANEYCTKIKWYDREHAVRIEWKVEKGEVVYILCQVDGKEVVRLVKGLWLDKKGRRHDPAHFYKLKRACLDNFRQRRHEAAELMPIFSILHGEEM
;
A
#
# COMPACT_ATOMS: atom_id res chain seq x y z
N MET A 1 -9.60 0.37 -18.97
CA MET A 1 -8.39 0.93 -18.32
C MET A 1 -7.97 -0.04 -17.24
N THR A 2 -6.82 -0.70 -17.42
CA THR A 2 -6.35 -1.80 -16.57
C THR A 2 -5.64 -1.23 -15.36
N ALA A 3 -6.13 -1.53 -14.14
CA ALA A 3 -5.36 -1.29 -12.93
C ALA A 3 -4.21 -2.30 -12.87
N ASN A 4 -3.05 -1.87 -12.40
CA ASN A 4 -1.94 -2.78 -12.10
C ASN A 4 -2.18 -3.40 -10.73
N GLU A 5 -1.68 -4.62 -10.55
CA GLU A 5 -1.82 -5.36 -9.31
C GLU A 5 -0.48 -5.99 -8.88
N TYR A 6 -0.26 -6.02 -7.57
CA TYR A 6 0.81 -6.72 -6.91
C TYR A 6 0.24 -7.51 -5.73
N CYS A 7 0.54 -8.81 -5.69
CA CYS A 7 0.14 -9.71 -4.62
C CYS A 7 1.37 -10.41 -4.05
N THR A 8 1.51 -10.41 -2.74
CA THR A 8 2.59 -11.11 -2.04
C THR A 8 2.13 -11.62 -0.68
N LYS A 9 2.92 -12.52 -0.09
CA LYS A 9 2.76 -12.98 1.27
C LYS A 9 3.95 -12.50 2.08
N ILE A 10 3.69 -11.80 3.17
CA ILE A 10 4.75 -11.30 4.04
C ILE A 10 4.53 -11.82 5.44
N LYS A 11 5.62 -12.35 6.00
CA LYS A 11 5.68 -12.64 7.43
C LYS A 11 5.93 -11.33 8.17
N TRP A 12 4.99 -10.95 9.03
CA TRP A 12 5.10 -9.81 9.91
C TRP A 12 4.85 -10.29 11.35
N TYR A 13 5.83 -10.07 12.23
CA TYR A 13 5.95 -10.81 13.50
C TYR A 13 5.83 -12.34 13.28
N ASP A 14 4.95 -13.01 14.02
CA ASP A 14 4.73 -14.46 13.95
C ASP A 14 3.56 -14.86 13.04
N ARG A 15 3.02 -13.92 12.25
CA ARG A 15 1.90 -14.18 11.34
C ARG A 15 2.28 -13.91 9.88
N GLU A 16 1.78 -14.76 8.99
CA GLU A 16 1.83 -14.51 7.55
C GLU A 16 0.57 -13.73 7.15
N HIS A 17 0.77 -12.67 6.39
CA HIS A 17 -0.29 -11.82 5.89
C HIS A 17 -0.29 -11.81 4.36
N ALA A 18 -1.48 -11.94 3.77
CA ALA A 18 -1.67 -11.77 2.33
C ALA A 18 -1.82 -10.29 2.01
N VAL A 19 -0.86 -9.72 1.29
CA VAL A 19 -0.86 -8.30 0.90
C VAL A 19 -1.25 -8.19 -0.57
N ARG A 20 -2.23 -7.34 -0.85
CA ARG A 20 -2.64 -6.99 -2.21
C ARG A 20 -2.60 -5.49 -2.39
N ILE A 21 -1.97 -5.04 -3.47
CA ILE A 21 -1.89 -3.63 -3.84
C ILE A 21 -2.36 -3.48 -5.26
N GLU A 22 -3.36 -2.62 -5.43
CA GLU A 22 -3.85 -2.20 -6.74
C GLU A 22 -3.49 -0.73 -6.96
N TRP A 23 -3.03 -0.36 -8.16
CA TRP A 23 -2.74 1.05 -8.45
C TRP A 23 -3.05 1.42 -9.90
N LYS A 24 -3.17 2.72 -10.13
CA LYS A 24 -3.34 3.31 -11.46
C LYS A 24 -2.33 4.42 -11.67
N VAL A 25 -1.71 4.41 -12.84
CA VAL A 25 -0.79 5.44 -13.30
C VAL A 25 -1.43 6.18 -14.47
N GLU A 26 -1.51 7.50 -14.38
CA GLU A 26 -1.95 8.38 -15.47
C GLU A 26 -0.86 9.42 -15.72
N LYS A 27 -0.46 9.59 -16.99
CA LYS A 27 0.57 10.57 -17.40
C LYS A 27 1.88 10.49 -16.58
N GLY A 28 2.26 9.28 -16.16
CA GLY A 28 3.48 9.05 -15.37
C GLY A 28 3.32 9.27 -13.87
N GLU A 29 2.12 9.57 -13.37
CA GLU A 29 1.84 9.74 -11.95
C GLU A 29 0.89 8.69 -11.41
N VAL A 30 1.14 8.22 -10.18
CA VAL A 30 0.18 7.37 -9.48
C VAL A 30 -0.99 8.21 -8.97
N VAL A 31 -2.17 7.97 -9.53
CA VAL A 31 -3.41 8.69 -9.19
C VAL A 31 -4.29 7.93 -8.20
N TYR A 32 -4.05 6.63 -8.06
CA TYR A 32 -4.81 5.74 -7.19
C TYR A 32 -3.93 4.61 -6.69
N ILE A 33 -4.08 4.27 -5.39
CA ILE A 33 -3.53 3.08 -4.76
C ILE A 33 -4.60 2.54 -3.82
N LEU A 34 -4.80 1.22 -3.79
CA LEU A 34 -5.57 0.51 -2.77
C LEU A 34 -4.69 -0.57 -2.17
N CYS A 35 -4.52 -0.53 -0.86
CA CYS A 35 -3.76 -1.51 -0.11
C CYS A 35 -4.69 -2.34 0.76
N GLN A 36 -4.60 -3.66 0.58
CA GLN A 36 -5.35 -4.63 1.34
C GLN A 36 -4.41 -5.59 2.05
N VAL A 37 -4.76 -5.94 3.29
CA VAL A 37 -4.11 -7.00 4.06
C VAL A 37 -5.18 -7.99 4.49
N ASP A 38 -4.97 -9.27 4.19
CA ASP A 38 -5.91 -10.36 4.44
C ASP A 38 -7.33 -10.07 3.90
N GLY A 39 -7.39 -9.46 2.71
CA GLY A 39 -8.63 -9.09 2.03
C GLY A 39 -9.34 -7.84 2.58
N LYS A 40 -8.78 -7.17 3.60
CA LYS A 40 -9.36 -5.95 4.18
C LYS A 40 -8.61 -4.71 3.69
N GLU A 41 -9.34 -3.68 3.29
CA GLU A 41 -8.76 -2.36 3.00
C GLU A 41 -8.10 -1.78 4.25
N VAL A 42 -6.83 -1.41 4.13
CA VAL A 42 -6.06 -0.74 5.19
C VAL A 42 -5.92 0.74 4.88
N VAL A 43 -5.48 1.06 3.66
CA VAL A 43 -5.24 2.42 3.23
C VAL A 43 -5.41 2.54 1.71
N ARG A 44 -5.82 3.72 1.25
CA ARG A 44 -5.91 4.07 -0.17
C ARG A 44 -5.39 5.47 -0.45
N LEU A 45 -4.83 5.65 -1.65
CA LEU A 45 -4.57 6.96 -2.25
C LEU A 45 -5.73 7.32 -3.18
N VAL A 46 -6.39 8.44 -2.92
CA VAL A 46 -7.45 8.98 -3.78
C VAL A 46 -7.36 10.49 -3.83
N LYS A 47 -7.33 11.07 -5.04
CA LYS A 47 -7.22 12.54 -5.25
C LYS A 47 -6.05 13.17 -4.47
N GLY A 48 -4.91 12.48 -4.41
CA GLY A 48 -3.71 12.93 -3.68
C GLY A 48 -3.76 12.77 -2.16
N LEU A 49 -4.85 12.22 -1.60
CA LEU A 49 -5.01 11.99 -0.17
C LEU A 49 -4.82 10.51 0.18
N TRP A 50 -4.00 10.25 1.20
CA TRP A 50 -3.90 8.94 1.83
C TRP A 50 -4.93 8.82 2.93
N LEU A 51 -5.87 7.89 2.77
CA LEU A 51 -6.99 7.68 3.67
C LEU A 51 -7.00 6.24 4.14
N ASP A 52 -7.20 6.02 5.44
CA ASP A 52 -7.52 4.68 5.95
C ASP A 52 -9.00 4.32 5.76
N LYS A 53 -9.37 3.10 6.16
CA LYS A 53 -10.75 2.60 6.09
C LYS A 53 -11.76 3.43 6.90
N LYS A 54 -11.30 4.20 7.88
CA LYS A 54 -12.14 5.13 8.69
C LYS A 54 -12.19 6.53 8.07
N GLY A 55 -11.53 6.77 6.94
CA GLY A 55 -11.43 8.07 6.28
C GLY A 55 -10.45 9.03 6.93
N ARG A 56 -9.62 8.57 7.88
CA ARG A 56 -8.59 9.42 8.51
C ARG A 56 -7.45 9.65 7.52
N ARG A 57 -6.95 10.88 7.50
CA ARG A 57 -5.84 11.30 6.64
C ARG A 57 -4.52 10.89 7.25
N HIS A 58 -3.62 10.41 6.41
CA HIS A 58 -2.24 10.09 6.77
C HIS A 58 -1.26 10.97 5.98
N ASP A 59 -0.10 11.24 6.55
CA ASP A 59 0.95 12.02 5.90
C ASP A 59 1.46 11.29 4.64
N PRO A 60 1.38 11.92 3.44
CA PRO A 60 1.91 11.34 2.21
C PRO A 60 3.38 10.94 2.28
N ALA A 61 4.21 11.59 3.11
CA ALA A 61 5.63 11.28 3.27
C ALA A 61 5.85 9.84 3.74
N HIS A 62 4.95 9.29 4.56
CA HIS A 62 5.03 7.91 5.04
C HIS A 62 4.92 6.89 3.91
N PHE A 63 4.27 7.23 2.79
CA PHE A 63 4.00 6.32 1.68
C PHE A 63 4.89 6.57 0.46
N TYR A 64 5.93 7.39 0.56
CA TYR A 64 6.80 7.73 -0.57
C TYR A 64 7.39 6.47 -1.23
N LYS A 65 7.90 5.53 -0.43
CA LYS A 65 8.47 4.26 -0.93
C LYS A 65 7.43 3.41 -1.64
N LEU A 66 6.25 3.27 -1.05
CA LEU A 66 5.12 2.54 -1.64
C LEU A 66 4.69 3.14 -2.99
N LYS A 67 4.54 4.46 -3.06
CA LYS A 67 4.18 5.16 -4.30
C LYS A 67 5.23 4.95 -5.39
N ARG A 68 6.52 4.99 -5.03
CA ARG A 68 7.63 4.74 -5.96
C ARG A 68 7.65 3.29 -6.43
N ALA A 69 7.44 2.32 -5.55
CA ALA A 69 7.30 0.90 -5.91
C ALA A 69 6.16 0.67 -6.90
N CYS A 70 5.03 1.36 -6.74
CA CYS A 70 3.93 1.31 -7.71
C CYS A 70 4.34 1.88 -9.09
N LEU A 71 5.04 3.03 -9.13
CA LEU A 71 5.56 3.57 -10.40
C LEU A 71 6.53 2.60 -11.10
N ASP A 72 7.37 1.95 -10.32
CA ASP A 72 8.37 0.98 -10.80
C ASP A 72 7.78 -0.43 -11.01
N ASN A 73 6.47 -0.60 -10.86
CA ASN A 73 5.72 -1.87 -10.95
C ASN A 73 6.28 -2.99 -10.07
N PHE A 74 6.72 -2.67 -8.85
CA PHE A 74 7.29 -3.62 -7.89
C PHE A 74 8.43 -4.49 -8.50
N ARG A 75 9.20 -3.94 -9.45
CA ARG A 75 10.31 -4.67 -10.10
C ARG A 75 11.45 -5.03 -9.14
N GLN A 76 11.57 -4.35 -7.99
CA GLN A 76 12.68 -4.52 -7.05
C GLN A 76 12.26 -5.24 -5.77
N ARG A 77 12.20 -6.58 -5.82
CA ARG A 77 11.76 -7.44 -4.70
C ARG A 77 12.61 -7.36 -3.41
N ARG A 78 13.80 -6.75 -3.45
CA ARG A 78 14.70 -6.69 -2.30
C ARG A 78 14.24 -5.76 -1.17
N HIS A 79 13.27 -4.88 -1.41
CA HIS A 79 12.85 -3.86 -0.44
C HIS A 79 11.35 -3.89 -0.09
N GLU A 80 10.66 -4.99 -0.43
CA GLU A 80 9.20 -5.14 -0.24
C GLU A 80 8.75 -4.83 1.20
N ALA A 81 9.45 -5.35 2.21
CA ALA A 81 9.08 -5.09 3.61
C ALA A 81 9.12 -3.60 3.99
N ALA A 82 10.10 -2.85 3.47
CA ALA A 82 10.25 -1.43 3.76
C ALA A 82 9.22 -0.57 3.01
N GLU A 83 8.77 -1.02 1.84
CA GLU A 83 7.72 -0.37 1.05
C GLU A 83 6.34 -0.57 1.68
N LEU A 84 6.15 -1.70 2.35
CA LEU A 84 4.86 -2.12 2.92
C LEU A 84 4.72 -1.80 4.41
N MET A 85 5.81 -1.41 5.08
CA MET A 85 5.83 -1.01 6.48
C MET A 85 4.72 -0.01 6.87
N PRO A 86 4.41 1.04 6.10
CA PRO A 86 3.34 1.98 6.45
C PRO A 86 1.96 1.30 6.56
N ILE A 87 1.70 0.27 5.74
CA ILE A 87 0.45 -0.49 5.73
C ILE A 87 0.32 -1.26 7.05
N PHE A 88 1.38 -1.97 7.45
CA PHE A 88 1.38 -2.73 8.70
C PHE A 88 1.35 -1.84 9.95
N SER A 89 2.01 -0.67 9.93
CA SER A 89 1.93 0.30 11.02
C SER A 89 0.49 0.80 11.25
N ILE A 90 -0.27 1.05 10.17
CA ILE A 90 -1.68 1.44 10.29
C ILE A 90 -2.51 0.27 10.80
N LEU A 91 -2.32 -0.93 10.25
CA LEU A 91 -3.06 -2.12 10.65
C LEU A 91 -2.93 -2.37 12.16
N HIS A 92 -1.71 -2.33 12.70
CA HIS A 92 -1.47 -2.54 14.13
C HIS A 92 -1.96 -1.41 15.02
N GLY A 93 -1.82 -0.15 14.58
CA GLY A 93 -2.34 1.00 15.32
C GLY A 93 -3.88 1.05 15.39
N GLU A 94 -4.59 0.20 14.64
CA GLU A 94 -6.04 0.02 14.76
C GLU A 94 -6.46 -1.19 15.61
N GLU A 95 -5.54 -2.10 15.91
CA GLU A 95 -5.79 -3.31 16.73
C GLU A 95 -5.44 -3.12 18.22
N MET A 96 -4.76 -2.02 18.59
CA MET A 96 -4.51 -1.60 19.98
C MET A 96 -5.54 -0.56 20.44
#